data_AF-A0A7W0YLE2-F1
#
_entry.id   AF-A0A7W0YLE2-F1
#
_cell.length_a   1.000
_cell.length_b   1.000
_cell.length_c   1.000
_cell.angle_alpha   90.00
_cell.angle_beta   90.00
_cell.angle_gamma   90.00
#
_symmetry.space_group_name_H-M   'P 1'
#
loop_
_entity.id
_entity.type
_entity.pdbx_description
1 polymer ?
#
loop_
_entity_poly.entity_id
_entity_poly.type
_entity_poly.pdbx_seq_one_letter_code
_entity_poly.pdbx_strand_id
1 'polypeptide(L)' 'HDLVYEAPSPEERLLREEEVGRLLDAVTTLADADRELIGLRYGSGLDTSEVAQILGISEGGVRTRLWRVLGRLRGALAHE' A
#
# COMPACT_ATOMS: atom_id res chain seq x y z
N HIS A 1 10.33 -30.35 -18.23
CA HIS A 1 10.78 -28.95 -18.29
C HIS A 1 10.78 -28.46 -16.85
N ASP A 2 11.95 -28.57 -16.23
CA ASP A 2 12.18 -28.27 -14.82
C ASP A 2 11.98 -26.77 -14.58
N LEU A 3 11.03 -26.40 -13.75
CA LEU A 3 10.85 -25.01 -13.33
C LEU A 3 11.83 -24.75 -12.19
N VAL A 4 13.05 -24.33 -12.53
CA VAL A 4 14.01 -23.83 -11.54
C VAL A 4 13.45 -22.52 -10.99
N TYR A 5 12.95 -22.54 -9.76
CA TYR A 5 12.71 -21.33 -8.99
C TYR A 5 14.07 -20.85 -8.49
N GLU A 6 14.67 -19.91 -9.22
CA GLU A 6 15.91 -19.27 -8.81
C GLU A 6 15.58 -18.24 -7.72
N ALA A 7 16.18 -18.40 -6.54
CA ALA A 7 15.99 -17.45 -5.45
C ALA A 7 16.61 -16.10 -5.83
N PRO A 8 16.02 -14.96 -5.42
CA PRO A 8 16.55 -13.65 -5.75
C PRO A 8 17.98 -13.47 -5.22
N SER A 9 18.81 -12.82 -6.01
CA SER A 9 20.19 -12.51 -5.67
C SER A 9 20.26 -11.59 -4.42
N PRO A 10 21.41 -11.53 -3.73
CA PRO A 10 21.60 -10.58 -2.63
C PRO A 10 21.32 -9.13 -3.03
N GLU A 11 21.67 -8.74 -4.27
CA GLU A 11 21.45 -7.40 -4.81
C GLU A 11 19.96 -7.14 -5.06
N GLU A 12 19.24 -8.10 -5.65
CA GLU A 12 17.80 -8.02 -5.86
C GLU A 12 17.03 -7.93 -4.53
N ARG A 13 17.49 -8.67 -3.51
CA ARG A 13 16.95 -8.57 -2.16
C ARG A 13 17.17 -7.19 -1.55
N LEU A 14 18.38 -6.63 -1.68
CA LEU A 14 18.71 -5.31 -1.14
C LEU A 14 17.85 -4.22 -1.80
N LEU A 15 17.73 -4.22 -3.13
CA LEU A 15 16.87 -3.29 -3.86
C LEU A 15 15.41 -3.40 -3.42
N ARG A 16 14.91 -4.62 -3.21
CA ARG A 16 13.55 -4.84 -2.73
C ARG A 16 13.36 -4.34 -1.29
N GLU A 17 14.34 -4.55 -0.41
CA GLU A 17 14.32 -4.04 0.96
C GLU A 17 14.29 -2.50 0.97
N GLU A 18 15.05 -1.84 0.10
CA GLU A 18 15.01 -0.38 -0.09
C GLU A 18 13.65 0.11 -0.63
N GLU A 19 13.09 -0.54 -1.64
CA GLU A 19 11.75 -0.22 -2.16
C GLU A 19 10.66 -0.34 -1.09
N VAL A 20 10.70 -1.42 -0.29
CA VAL A 20 9.78 -1.62 0.83
C VAL A 20 9.98 -0.56 1.91
N GLY A 21 11.23 -0.23 2.25
CA GLY A 21 11.57 0.83 3.20
C GLY A 21 10.97 2.17 2.79
N ARG A 22 11.19 2.59 1.54
CA ARG A 22 10.63 3.84 0.99
C ARG A 22 9.10 3.86 1.04
N LEU A 23 8.43 2.76 0.71
CA LEU A 23 6.98 2.67 0.81
C LEU A 23 6.50 2.81 2.26
N LEU A 24 7.15 2.13 3.21
CA LEU A 24 6.80 2.20 4.62
C LEU A 24 6.99 3.62 5.16
N ASP A 25 8.08 4.28 4.81
CA ASP A 25 8.35 5.67 5.18
C ASP A 25 7.28 6.60 4.61
N ALA A 26 6.92 6.47 3.33
CA ALA A 26 5.85 7.23 2.71
C ALA A 26 4.49 7.01 3.41
N VAL A 27 4.16 5.77 3.77
CA VAL A 27 2.95 5.44 4.55
C VAL A 27 3.00 6.11 5.92
N THR A 28 4.17 6.27 6.54
CA THR A 28 4.29 6.95 7.84
C THR A 28 4.00 8.45 7.79
N THR A 29 4.01 9.06 6.61
CA THR A 29 3.64 10.47 6.41
C THR A 29 2.14 10.68 6.22
N LEU A 30 1.38 9.60 6.01
CA LEU A 30 -0.07 9.69 5.88
C LEU A 30 -0.72 10.05 7.21
N ALA A 31 -1.80 10.82 7.13
CA ALA A 31 -2.71 11.03 8.26
C ALA A 31 -3.24 9.68 8.77
N ASP A 32 -3.51 9.59 10.07
CA ASP A 32 -3.89 8.32 10.73
C ASP A 32 -5.05 7.60 10.04
N ALA A 33 -6.09 8.34 9.69
CA ALA A 33 -7.26 7.77 9.03
C ALA A 33 -6.99 7.33 7.56
N ASP A 34 -5.96 7.87 6.91
CA ASP A 34 -5.51 7.38 5.59
C ASP A 34 -4.65 6.11 5.74
N ARG A 35 -3.85 6.02 6.81
CA ARG A 35 -3.07 4.82 7.15
C ARG A 35 -3.98 3.65 7.56
N GLU A 36 -4.99 3.92 8.38
CA GLU A 36 -6.01 2.95 8.76
C GLU A 36 -6.74 2.40 7.53
N LEU A 37 -7.15 3.28 6.61
CA LEU A 37 -7.77 2.88 5.35
C LEU A 37 -6.89 1.91 4.53
N ILE A 38 -5.59 2.21 4.42
CA ILE A 38 -4.63 1.33 3.72
C ILE A 38 -4.44 0.01 4.47
N GLY A 39 -4.33 0.06 5.79
CA GLY A 39 -4.20 -1.12 6.65
C GLY A 39 -5.39 -2.08 6.53
N LEU A 40 -6.62 -1.56 6.51
CA LEU A 40 -7.81 -2.37 6.30
C LEU A 40 -7.85 -2.97 4.88
N ARG A 41 -7.62 -2.15 3.85
CA ARG A 41 -7.72 -2.59 2.45
C ARG A 41 -6.64 -3.60 2.04
N TYR A 42 -5.39 -3.35 2.42
CA TYR A 42 -4.24 -4.09 1.91
C TYR A 42 -3.53 -4.92 2.98
N GLY A 43 -3.51 -4.48 4.23
CA GLY A 43 -2.96 -5.26 5.34
C GLY A 43 -3.90 -6.39 5.78
N SER A 44 -5.20 -6.08 5.87
CA SER A 44 -6.23 -7.05 6.29
C SER A 44 -6.97 -7.70 5.10
N GLY A 45 -6.71 -7.23 3.88
CA GLY A 45 -7.29 -7.80 2.65
C GLY A 45 -8.78 -7.53 2.44
N LEU A 46 -9.38 -6.64 3.23
CA LEU A 46 -10.81 -6.31 3.16
C LEU A 46 -11.18 -5.63 1.84
N ASP A 47 -12.40 -5.83 1.37
CA ASP A 47 -12.92 -5.13 0.20
C ASP A 47 -13.46 -3.73 0.56
N THR A 48 -13.88 -2.95 -0.45
CA THR A 48 -14.34 -1.58 -0.20
C THR A 48 -15.65 -1.49 0.56
N SER A 49 -16.49 -2.53 0.53
CA SER A 49 -17.76 -2.60 1.26
C SER A 49 -17.52 -2.86 2.75
N GLU A 50 -16.62 -3.79 3.07
CA GLU A 50 -16.22 -4.10 4.44
C GLU A 50 -15.51 -2.91 5.09
N VAL A 51 -14.59 -2.27 4.36
CA VAL A 51 -13.93 -1.03 4.80
C VAL A 51 -14.94 0.09 5.03
N ALA A 52 -15.95 0.23 4.16
CA ALA A 52 -16.99 1.25 4.31
C ALA A 52 -17.81 1.05 5.59
N GLN A 53 -18.16 -0.21 5.90
CA GLN A 53 -18.87 -0.56 7.14
C GLN A 53 -18.04 -0.23 8.38
N ILE A 54 -16.75 -0.58 8.39
CA ILE A 54 -15.84 -0.31 9.52
C ILE A 54 -15.66 1.19 9.75
N LEU A 55 -15.44 1.95 8.67
CA LEU A 55 -15.16 3.39 8.75
C LEU A 55 -16.42 4.26 8.84
N GLY A 56 -17.62 3.68 8.70
CA GLY A 56 -18.89 4.41 8.76
C GLY A 56 -19.09 5.42 7.60
N ILE A 57 -18.52 5.13 6.43
CA ILE A 57 -18.64 5.97 5.23
C ILE A 57 -19.20 5.18 4.04
N SER A 58 -19.54 5.84 2.94
CA SER A 58 -19.99 5.15 1.72
C SER A 58 -18.83 4.46 0.99
N GLU A 59 -19.10 3.37 0.27
CA GLU A 59 -18.08 2.73 -0.57
C GLU A 59 -17.49 3.66 -1.63
N GLY A 60 -18.31 4.57 -2.18
CA GLY A 60 -17.83 5.60 -3.10
C GLY A 60 -16.85 6.56 -2.40
N GLY A 61 -17.08 6.88 -1.13
CA GLY A 61 -16.16 7.61 -0.28
C GLY A 61 -14.85 6.85 -0.06
N VAL A 62 -14.91 5.56 0.23
CA VAL A 62 -13.74 4.67 0.34
C VAL A 62 -12.91 4.69 -0.94
N ARG A 63 -13.53 4.44 -2.10
CA ARG A 63 -12.83 4.45 -3.40
C ARG A 63 -12.16 5.79 -3.70
N THR A 64 -12.87 6.89 -3.45
CA THR A 64 -12.34 8.24 -3.65
C THR A 64 -11.15 8.51 -2.75
N ARG A 65 -11.25 8.12 -1.47
CA ARG A 65 -10.18 8.30 -0.49
C ARG A 65 -8.96 7.45 -0.84
N LEU A 66 -9.16 6.18 -1.21
CA LEU A 66 -8.10 5.29 -1.70
C LEU A 66 -7.38 5.89 -2.91
N TRP A 67 -8.12 6.39 -3.89
CA TRP A 67 -7.52 7.02 -5.07
C TRP A 67 -6.59 8.18 -4.69
N ARG A 68 -7.01 9.06 -3.78
CA ARG A 68 -6.19 10.18 -3.30
C ARG A 68 -4.95 9.71 -2.54
N VAL A 69 -5.11 8.75 -1.62
CA VAL A 69 -4.00 8.23 -0.81
C VAL A 69 -2.96 7.53 -1.69
N LEU A 70 -3.40 6.66 -2.60
CA LEU A 70 -2.49 6.00 -3.55
C LEU A 70 -1.81 7.01 -4.49
N GLY A 71 -2.50 8.09 -4.87
CA GLY A 71 -1.90 9.20 -5.61
C GLY A 71 -0.76 9.88 -4.84
N ARG A 72 -0.97 10.16 -3.54
CA ARG A 72 0.07 10.73 -2.66
C ARG A 72 1.27 9.79 -2.50
N LEU A 73 1.02 8.51 -2.26
CA LEU A 73 2.08 7.51 -2.13
C LEU A 73 2.90 7.38 -3.43
N ARG A 74 2.24 7.34 -4.60
CA ARG A 74 2.95 7.35 -5.88
C ARG A 74 3.77 8.62 -6.08
N GLY A 75 3.25 9.79 -5.72
CA GLY A 75 3.98 11.04 -5.79
C GLY A 75 5.21 11.06 -4.88
N ALA A 76 5.08 10.57 -3.65
CA ALA A 76 6.19 10.46 -2.70
C ALA A 76 7.28 9.50 -3.19
N LEU A 77 6.91 8.42 -3.89
CA LEU A 77 7.86 7.46 -4.45
C LEU A 77 8.43 7.87 -5.82
N ALA A 78 7.79 8.82 -6.52
CA ALA A 78 8.23 9.31 -7.82
C ALA A 78 9.16 10.53 -7.73
N HIS A 79 9.15 11.24 -6.61
CA HIS A 79 10.07 12.35 -6.36
C HIS A 79 11.32 11.86 -5.63
N GLU A 80 12.21 11.25 -6.41
CA GLU A 80 13.65 11.10 -6.19
C GLU A 80 14.38 11.44 -7.50
#